data_AF-A0A2K8SIA5-F1
#
_entry.id   AF-A0A2K8SIA5-F1
#
_cell.length_a   1.000
_cell.length_b   1.000
_cell.length_c   1.000
_cell.angle_alpha   90.00
_cell.angle_beta   90.00
_cell.angle_gamma   90.00
#
_symmetry.space_group_name_H-M   'P 1'
#
loop_
_entity.id
_entity.type
_entity.pdbx_description
1 polymer ?
#
loop_
_entity_poly.entity_id
_entity_poly.type
_entity_poly.pdbx_seq_one_letter_code
_entity_poly.pdbx_strand_id
1 'polypeptide(L)'
;MNNPPLCPSAKPEMEGSVVFGVVGGTVEEPRLHHLIKPQPVTEDLLALSSPVAPTEIFRFAAPCASNACQHFDGSKCRLATKIVHLLPKVVDELPP
;
A
#
# COMPACT_ATOMS: atom_id res chain seq x y z
N MET A 1 5.66 -8.85 -20.65
CA MET A 1 6.33 -7.77 -19.90
C MET A 1 6.23 -8.13 -18.43
N ASN A 2 7.32 -8.62 -17.82
CA ASN A 2 7.34 -8.95 -16.40
C ASN A 2 7.58 -7.68 -15.60
N ASN A 3 6.52 -6.94 -15.26
CA ASN A 3 6.66 -5.91 -14.23
C ASN A 3 6.87 -6.63 -12.89
N PRO A 4 7.94 -6.31 -12.14
CA PRO A 4 8.11 -6.84 -10.80
C PRO A 4 6.89 -6.45 -9.94
N PRO A 5 6.48 -7.32 -8.99
CA PRO A 5 5.33 -7.04 -8.14
C PRO A 5 5.57 -5.73 -7.36
N LEU A 6 4.51 -4.97 -7.13
CA LEU A 6 4.57 -3.76 -6.31
C LEU A 6 4.40 -4.10 -4.83
N CYS A 7 5.15 -3.40 -3.98
CA CYS A 7 5.09 -3.48 -2.53
C CYS A 7 3.95 -2.61 -2.00
N PRO A 8 2.93 -3.17 -1.32
CA PRO A 8 1.86 -2.38 -0.70
C PRO A 8 2.29 -1.72 0.61
N SER A 9 3.45 -2.11 1.16
CA SER A 9 4.06 -1.52 2.35
C SER A 9 5.09 -0.45 1.99
N ALA A 10 5.03 0.08 0.77
CA ALA A 10 5.98 1.07 0.29
C ALA A 10 5.96 2.35 1.11
N LYS A 11 7.13 2.98 1.21
CA LYS A 11 7.32 4.29 1.83
C LYS A 11 7.62 5.33 0.74
N PRO A 12 7.34 6.63 0.97
CA PRO A 12 7.61 7.66 -0.02
C PRO A 12 9.09 7.75 -0.41
N GLU A 13 10.01 7.41 0.50
CA GLU A 13 11.46 7.47 0.28
C GLU A 13 12.02 6.26 -0.51
N MET A 14 11.19 5.24 -0.78
CA MET A 14 11.63 4.09 -1.56
C MET A 14 11.86 4.47 -3.02
N GLU A 15 12.93 3.95 -3.61
CA GLU A 15 13.20 4.15 -5.03
C GLU A 15 12.04 3.65 -5.90
N GLY A 16 11.61 4.47 -6.86
CA GLY A 16 10.47 4.16 -7.73
C GLY A 16 9.12 4.18 -7.03
N SER A 17 9.01 4.79 -5.85
CA SER A 17 7.75 4.97 -5.15
C SER A 17 6.78 5.84 -5.97
N VAL A 18 5.52 5.42 -5.99
CA VAL A 18 4.41 6.12 -6.64
C VAL A 18 3.25 6.24 -5.67
N VAL A 19 2.50 7.33 -5.77
CA VAL A 19 1.18 7.47 -5.17
C VAL A 19 0.14 6.95 -6.15
N PHE A 20 -0.68 5.99 -5.71
CA PHE A 20 -1.77 5.45 -6.52
C PHE A 20 -3.17 5.81 -5.99
N GLY A 21 -3.24 6.41 -4.81
CA GLY A 21 -4.51 6.84 -4.24
C GLY A 21 -4.33 7.85 -3.09
N VAL A 22 -5.43 8.53 -2.80
CA VAL A 22 -5.56 9.56 -1.77
C VAL A 22 -6.68 9.14 -0.83
N VAL A 23 -6.43 9.18 0.47
CA VAL A 23 -7.43 9.00 1.51
C VAL A 23 -8.07 10.37 1.77
N GLY A 24 -9.36 10.45 1.46
CA GLY A 24 -10.21 11.59 1.79
C GLY A 24 -11.36 11.15 2.69
N GLY A 25 -12.46 11.92 2.67
CA GLY A 25 -13.61 11.70 3.54
C GLY A 25 -13.42 12.33 4.91
N THR A 26 -13.99 11.71 5.94
CA THR A 26 -13.86 12.15 7.33
C THR A 26 -12.95 11.21 8.11
N VAL A 27 -12.59 11.57 9.33
CA VAL A 27 -11.80 10.72 10.22
C VAL A 27 -12.56 9.43 10.55
N GLU A 28 -13.87 9.53 10.75
CA GLU A 28 -14.75 8.42 11.07
C GLU A 28 -15.06 7.54 9.84
N GLU A 29 -15.03 8.13 8.64
CA GLU A 29 -15.35 7.45 7.39
C GLU A 29 -14.29 7.76 6.31
N PRO A 30 -13.06 7.24 6.46
CA PRO A 30 -12.00 7.46 5.49
C PRO A 30 -12.30 6.69 4.21
N ARG A 31 -12.16 7.38 3.06
CA ARG A 31 -12.41 6.80 1.74
C ARG A 31 -11.16 6.91 0.88
N LEU A 32 -10.75 5.77 0.30
CA LEU A 32 -9.66 5.75 -0.68
C LEU A 32 -10.20 6.15 -2.06
N HIS A 33 -9.64 7.23 -2.60
CA HIS A 33 -9.85 7.66 -3.98
C HIS A 33 -8.64 7.25 -4.82
N HIS A 34 -8.85 6.37 -5.80
CA HIS A 34 -7.80 5.94 -6.71
C HIS A 34 -7.50 7.04 -7.74
N LEU A 35 -6.21 7.27 -7.99
CA LEU A 35 -5.80 8.12 -9.11
C LEU A 35 -5.99 7.36 -10.43
N ILE A 36 -6.37 8.06 -11.49
CA ILE A 36 -6.51 7.45 -12.84
C ILE A 36 -5.19 6.81 -13.28
N LYS A 37 -4.07 7.42 -12.91
CA LYS A 37 -2.71 6.90 -13.12
C LYS A 37 -1.87 7.15 -11.86
N PRO A 38 -1.06 6.18 -11.40
CA PRO A 38 -0.10 6.42 -10.34
C PRO A 38 0.82 7.59 -10.68
N GLN A 39 1.11 8.43 -9.70
CA GLN A 39 1.99 9.58 -9.83
C GLN A 39 3.32 9.29 -9.15
N PRO A 40 4.48 9.62 -9.76
CA PRO A 40 5.77 9.56 -9.07
C PRO A 40 5.73 10.38 -7.78
N VAL A 41 6.42 9.90 -6.74
CA VAL A 41 6.60 10.68 -5.52
C VAL A 41 7.56 11.84 -5.80
N THR A 42 7.11 13.06 -5.51
CA THR A 42 7.90 14.31 -5.59
C THR A 42 7.77 15.09 -4.30
N GLU A 43 8.72 15.98 -4.02
CA GLU A 43 8.64 16.86 -2.84
C GLU A 43 7.38 17.72 -2.84
N ASP A 44 7.02 18.29 -4.00
CA ASP A 44 5.79 19.07 -4.17
C ASP A 44 4.54 18.24 -3.86
N LEU A 45 4.50 16.98 -4.29
CA LEU A 45 3.38 16.08 -4.01
C LEU A 45 3.29 15.77 -2.51
N LEU A 46 4.43 15.49 -1.86
CA LEU A 46 4.47 15.22 -0.42
C LEU A 46 4.07 16.46 0.39
N ALA A 47 4.44 17.66 -0.06
CA ALA A 47 4.07 18.91 0.60
C ALA A 47 2.55 19.12 0.66
N LEU A 48 1.78 18.54 -0.27
CA LEU A 48 0.31 18.59 -0.26
C LEU A 48 -0.32 17.87 0.94
N SER A 49 0.41 16.99 1.65
CA SER A 49 -0.12 16.35 2.86
C SER A 49 0.03 17.23 4.11
N SER A 50 0.73 18.36 4.03
CA SER A 50 0.92 19.24 5.19
C SER A 50 -0.42 19.67 5.79
N PRO A 51 -0.58 19.65 7.13
CA PRO A 51 0.47 19.45 8.15
C PRO A 51 0.66 18.00 8.61
N VAL A 52 -0.02 17.02 8.00
CA VAL A 52 0.02 15.62 8.42
C VAL A 52 1.05 14.80 7.64
N ALA A 53 1.36 13.60 8.11
CA ALA A 53 2.33 12.75 7.44
C ALA A 53 1.80 12.31 6.05
N PRO A 54 2.65 12.23 5.02
CA PRO A 54 2.23 11.77 3.70
C PRO A 54 1.54 10.40 3.72
N THR A 55 1.91 9.51 4.64
CA THR A 55 1.30 8.18 4.79
C THR A 55 -0.12 8.18 5.36
N GLU A 56 -0.58 9.30 5.91
CA GLU A 56 -1.97 9.46 6.36
C GLU A 56 -2.89 9.76 5.18
N ILE A 57 -2.42 10.56 4.22
CA ILE A 57 -3.19 11.03 3.06
C ILE A 57 -2.95 10.17 1.83
N PHE A 58 -1.73 9.74 1.56
CA PHE A 58 -1.40 9.03 0.33
C PHE A 58 -1.27 7.52 0.53
N ARG A 59 -1.58 6.78 -0.52
CA ARG A 59 -1.30 5.34 -0.63
C ARG A 59 -0.20 5.14 -1.66
N PHE A 60 0.90 4.55 -1.18
CA PHE A 60 2.14 4.37 -1.91
C PHE A 60 2.30 2.93 -2.40
N ALA A 61 2.94 2.78 -3.54
CA ALA A 61 3.45 1.51 -4.05
C ALA A 61 4.86 1.73 -4.60
N ALA A 62 5.73 0.72 -4.51
CA ALA A 62 7.09 0.77 -5.06
C ALA A 62 7.49 -0.62 -5.56
N PRO A 63 8.52 -0.76 -6.41
CA PRO A 63 9.05 -2.07 -6.78
C PRO A 63 9.37 -2.95 -5.55
N CYS A 64 9.07 -4.25 -5.63
CA CYS A 64 9.35 -5.16 -4.53
C CYS A 64 10.86 -5.25 -4.25
N ALA A 65 11.25 -5.00 -3.00
CA ALA A 65 12.62 -5.15 -2.52
C ALA A 65 13.12 -6.62 -2.51
N SER A 66 12.26 -7.59 -2.85
CA SER A 66 12.59 -9.01 -2.99
C SER A 66 13.35 -9.53 -1.75
N ASN A 67 14.53 -10.12 -1.92
CA ASN A 67 15.34 -10.69 -0.83
C ASN A 67 15.78 -9.68 0.24
N ALA A 68 15.65 -8.37 0.02
CA ALA A 68 15.86 -7.35 1.05
C ALA A 68 14.64 -7.14 1.97
N CYS A 69 13.53 -7.86 1.76
CA CYS A 69 12.32 -7.76 2.55
C CYS A 69 12.02 -9.05 3.33
N GLN A 70 11.72 -8.94 4.62
CA GLN A 70 11.33 -10.06 5.50
C GLN A 70 10.08 -10.85 5.05
N HIS A 71 9.26 -10.27 4.15
CA HIS A 71 8.08 -10.93 3.63
C HIS A 71 8.36 -11.81 2.42
N PHE A 72 9.50 -11.63 1.74
CA PHE A 72 9.88 -12.41 0.57
C PHE A 72 10.46 -13.76 0.99
N ASP A 73 10.19 -14.82 0.23
CA ASP A 73 10.65 -16.19 0.54
C ASP A 73 11.75 -16.71 -0.39
N GLY A 74 12.31 -15.84 -1.23
CA GLY A 74 13.27 -16.21 -2.28
C GLY A 74 12.61 -16.40 -3.65
N SER A 75 11.29 -16.54 -3.72
CA SER A 75 10.54 -16.68 -4.97
C SER A 75 9.38 -15.67 -5.11
N LYS A 76 8.68 -15.37 -4.01
CA LYS A 76 7.49 -14.50 -4.01
C LYS A 76 7.30 -13.79 -2.68
N CYS A 77 6.50 -12.72 -2.73
CA CYS A 77 6.05 -12.02 -1.53
C CYS A 77 5.01 -12.87 -0.78
N ARG A 78 5.21 -13.08 0.53
CA ARG A 78 4.26 -13.81 1.40
C ARG A 78 3.39 -12.90 2.27
N LEU A 79 3.47 -11.57 2.12
CA LEU A 79 2.73 -10.64 2.97
C LEU A 79 1.21 -10.89 2.91
N ALA A 80 0.65 -10.98 1.70
CA ALA A 80 -0.78 -11.24 1.52
C ALA A 80 -1.18 -12.59 2.14
N THR A 81 -0.39 -13.65 1.92
CA THR A 81 -0.61 -14.96 2.55
C THR A 81 -0.61 -14.86 4.07
N LYS A 82 0.37 -14.16 4.66
CA LYS A 82 0.43 -13.94 6.11
C LYS A 82 -0.81 -13.21 6.62
N ILE A 83 -1.26 -12.16 5.94
CA ILE A 83 -2.47 -11.40 6.33
C ILE A 83 -3.70 -12.31 6.32
N VAL A 84 -3.92 -13.08 5.25
CA VAL A 84 -5.07 -13.99 5.15
C VAL A 84 -5.08 -15.03 6.27
N HIS A 85 -3.92 -15.56 6.68
CA HIS A 85 -3.84 -16.52 7.78
C HIS A 85 -4.14 -15.91 9.16
N LEU A 86 -4.00 -14.59 9.32
CA LEU A 86 -4.30 -13.89 10.58
C LEU A 86 -5.77 -13.47 10.70
N LEU A 87 -6.50 -13.45 9.58
CA LEU A 87 -7.90 -13.05 9.57
C LEU A 87 -8.80 -14.23 9.90
N PRO A 88 -9.89 -14.01 10.66
CA PRO A 88 -10.94 -15.01 10.82
C PRO A 88 -11.45 -15.46 9.46
N LYS A 89 -11.82 -16.74 9.36
CA LYS A 89 -12.48 -17.25 8.15
C LYS A 89 -13.79 -16.47 7.95
N VAL A 90 -13.98 -15.91 6.76
CA VAL A 90 -15.28 -15.38 6.36
C VAL A 90 -16.25 -16.57 6.29
N VAL A 91 -17.29 -16.53 7.11
CA VAL A 91 -18.35 -17.53 7.15
C VAL A 91 -19.67 -16.84 6.84
N ASP A 92 -20.51 -17.49 6.04
CA ASP A 92 -21.84 -16.98 5.67
C ASP A 92 -22.92 -17.34 6.71
N GLU A 93 -22.59 -18.23 7.64
CA GLU A 93 -23.51 -18.74 8.66
C GLU A 93 -22.95 -18.54 10.07
N LEU A 94 -23.84 -18.26 11.02
CA LEU A 94 -23.50 -18.14 12.44
C LEU A 94 -23.11 -19.52 13.00
N PRO A 95 -22.19 -19.58 14.01
CA PRO A 95 -21.94 -20.83 14.73
C PRO A 95 -23.24 -21.41 15.32
N PRO A 96 -23.41 -22.74 15.36
CA PRO A 96 -24.59 -23.40 15.91
C PRO A 96 -24.76 -23.16 17.42
#